data_AF-A0A4E0R2C2-F1
#
_entry.id   AF-A0A4E0R2C2-F1
#
_cell.length_a   1.000
_cell.length_b   1.000
_cell.length_c   1.000
_cell.angle_alpha   90.00
_cell.angle_beta   90.00
_cell.angle_gamma   90.00
#
_symmetry.space_group_name_H-M   'P 1'
#
loop_
_entity.id
_entity.type
_entity.pdbx_description
1 polymer ?
#
loop_
_entity_poly.entity_id
_entity_poly.type
_entity_poly.pdbx_seq_one_letter_code
_entity_poly.pdbx_strand_id
1 'polypeptide(L)'
;MPVTRNMRHQLAANEQLDSSGEQEEYRNTHLPNEANVEENLGKQYSSRSPLLGEAREAIEDCVMLPPKEGYVRAIDILESQFGCPDDVAECLLDEMGNGTKIKPTDITGLKKLVRQVVSSEISLTEMGYESSLNCPTTVKGIVRRLPDSMQLRWAEIALKKRREGTKLLFRPLVRFPEESLSTFSYCYGQGNSAISKWKGDED
;
A
#
# COMPACT_ATOMS: atom_id res chain seq x y z
N MET A 1 21.59 -22.39 8.52
CA MET A 1 20.57 -22.48 9.58
C MET A 1 21.04 -21.71 10.81
N PRO A 2 20.16 -21.04 11.58
CA PRO A 2 18.97 -20.29 11.17
C PRO A 2 18.98 -18.84 11.72
N VAL A 3 18.42 -17.89 10.95
CA VAL A 3 18.09 -16.53 11.43
C VAL A 3 16.58 -16.45 11.57
N THR A 4 16.07 -16.78 12.75
CA THR A 4 14.70 -16.50 13.18
C THR A 4 14.73 -16.01 14.61
N ARG A 5 14.99 -14.72 14.81
CA ARG A 5 14.91 -14.12 16.16
C ARG A 5 14.62 -12.63 16.17
N ASN A 6 13.59 -12.17 15.45
CA ASN A 6 13.18 -10.76 15.60
C ASN A 6 11.67 -10.48 15.70
N MET A 7 10.89 -11.41 16.24
CA MET A 7 9.48 -11.16 16.60
C MET A 7 9.14 -11.45 18.07
N ARG A 8 10.14 -11.58 18.95
CA ARG A 8 9.93 -11.90 20.38
C ARG A 8 10.15 -10.75 21.37
N HIS A 9 10.61 -9.58 20.93
CA HIS A 9 11.02 -8.51 21.86
C HIS A 9 10.02 -7.36 22.07
N GLN A 10 8.79 -7.45 21.56
CA GLN A 10 7.79 -6.38 21.74
C GLN A 10 6.62 -6.71 22.69
N LEU A 11 6.63 -7.86 23.37
CA LEU A 11 5.52 -8.28 24.26
C LEU A 11 5.85 -8.24 25.76
N ALA A 12 6.98 -7.65 26.19
CA ALA A 12 7.42 -7.69 27.59
C ALA A 12 7.44 -6.31 28.30
N ALA A 13 6.72 -5.31 27.80
CA ALA A 13 6.79 -3.95 28.35
C ALA A 13 5.51 -3.40 29.01
N ASN A 14 4.42 -4.18 29.10
CA ASN A 14 3.14 -3.69 29.63
C ASN A 14 2.64 -4.45 30.87
N GLU A 15 3.54 -4.89 31.76
CA GLU A 15 3.18 -5.28 33.13
C GLU A 15 3.49 -4.12 34.09
N GLN A 16 2.56 -3.19 34.18
CA GLN A 16 2.29 -2.41 35.39
C GLN A 16 1.02 -1.60 35.16
N LEU A 17 -0.08 -2.01 35.79
CA LEU A 17 -0.92 -1.14 36.62
C LEU A 17 -1.99 -2.01 37.29
N ASP A 18 -1.97 -1.93 38.62
CA ASP A 18 -2.85 -2.58 39.58
C ASP A 18 -4.18 -1.80 39.73
N SER A 19 -5.26 -2.56 39.94
CA SER A 19 -6.52 -2.26 40.62
C SER A 19 -7.06 -0.82 40.70
N SER A 20 -8.25 -0.60 40.11
CA SER A 20 -9.46 -0.22 40.88
C SER A 20 -10.70 -0.34 40.00
N GLY A 21 -11.73 -1.02 40.49
CA GLY A 21 -12.95 -1.30 39.75
C GLY A 21 -13.86 -0.10 39.53
N GLU A 22 -14.72 -0.23 38.54
CA GLU A 22 -16.14 0.10 38.58
C GLU A 22 -16.81 -0.55 37.36
N GLN A 23 -17.92 -1.25 37.60
CA GLN A 23 -18.77 -1.82 36.56
C GLN A 23 -19.53 -0.68 35.89
N GLU A 24 -19.36 -0.44 34.59
CA GLU A 24 -20.41 0.20 33.79
C GLU A 24 -20.52 -0.42 32.39
N GLU A 25 -21.69 -1.03 32.20
CA GLU A 25 -22.55 -0.86 31.02
C GLU A 25 -22.02 -1.36 29.67
N TYR A 26 -22.31 -2.62 29.40
CA TYR A 26 -22.37 -3.23 28.08
C TYR A 26 -23.43 -2.52 27.22
N ARG A 27 -23.10 -1.34 26.69
CA ARG A 27 -23.87 -0.70 25.64
C ARG A 27 -23.55 -1.40 24.33
N ASN A 28 -24.35 -2.42 24.03
CA ASN A 28 -24.56 -2.88 22.67
C ASN A 28 -25.00 -1.70 21.80
N THR A 29 -24.09 -1.19 20.97
CA THR A 29 -24.45 -0.52 19.72
C THR A 29 -23.43 -0.87 18.64
N HIS A 30 -23.85 -1.79 17.78
CA HIS A 30 -23.42 -1.96 16.39
C HIS A 30 -22.09 -2.67 16.09
N LEU A 31 -21.86 -3.82 16.70
CA LEU A 31 -21.20 -4.93 15.97
C LEU A 31 -22.23 -5.53 15.00
N PRO A 32 -21.90 -5.74 13.71
CA PRO A 32 -22.76 -6.55 12.86
C PRO A 32 -22.80 -7.95 13.46
N ASN A 33 -24.00 -8.40 13.82
CA ASN A 33 -24.30 -9.79 14.10
C ASN A 33 -23.71 -10.68 13.00
N GLU A 34 -23.20 -11.85 13.37
CA GLU A 34 -22.52 -12.79 12.46
C GLU A 34 -23.36 -13.10 11.20
N ALA A 35 -24.69 -13.08 11.32
CA ALA A 35 -25.63 -13.18 10.20
C ALA A 35 -25.51 -12.03 9.16
N ASN A 36 -25.23 -10.80 9.58
CA ASN A 36 -25.03 -9.67 8.67
C ASN A 36 -23.64 -9.67 8.02
N VAL A 37 -22.65 -10.35 8.61
CA VAL A 37 -21.30 -10.51 8.03
C VAL A 37 -21.35 -11.56 6.91
N GLU A 38 -22.03 -12.68 7.15
CA GLU A 38 -22.27 -13.69 6.12
C GLU A 38 -23.17 -13.19 4.99
N GLU A 39 -24.21 -12.38 5.29
CA GLU A 39 -25.08 -11.82 4.25
C GLU A 39 -24.41 -10.71 3.41
N ASN A 40 -23.50 -9.92 3.99
CA ASN A 40 -22.74 -8.89 3.25
C ASN A 40 -21.55 -9.46 2.46
N LEU A 41 -20.84 -10.47 2.99
CA LEU A 41 -19.78 -11.16 2.26
C LEU A 41 -20.35 -12.08 1.18
N GLY A 42 -21.48 -12.74 1.46
CA GLY A 42 -22.16 -13.66 0.53
C GLY A 42 -22.73 -12.98 -0.72
N LYS A 43 -23.09 -11.68 -0.65
CA LYS A 43 -23.59 -10.93 -1.81
C LYS A 43 -22.49 -10.32 -2.68
N GLN A 44 -21.29 -10.07 -2.13
CA GLN A 44 -20.19 -9.44 -2.89
C GLN A 44 -19.28 -10.48 -3.59
N TYR A 45 -19.20 -11.70 -3.07
CA TYR A 45 -18.38 -12.80 -3.61
C TYR A 45 -19.23 -13.96 -4.16
N SER A 46 -20.41 -13.64 -4.69
CA SER A 46 -21.25 -14.61 -5.41
C SER A 46 -20.61 -14.96 -6.76
N SER A 47 -19.59 -15.82 -6.71
CA SER A 47 -19.25 -16.87 -7.69
C SER A 47 -17.84 -17.41 -7.42
N ARG A 48 -17.75 -18.36 -6.49
CA ARG A 48 -17.00 -19.62 -6.65
C ARG A 48 -15.63 -19.51 -7.33
N SER A 49 -14.64 -18.96 -6.62
CA SER A 49 -13.24 -19.36 -6.85
C SER A 49 -12.96 -20.61 -5.99
N PRO A 50 -12.55 -21.76 -6.57
CA PRO A 50 -12.22 -22.98 -5.83
C PRO A 50 -11.19 -22.75 -4.72
N LEU A 51 -10.29 -21.78 -4.96
CA LEU A 51 -9.19 -21.44 -4.07
C LEU A 51 -9.65 -20.92 -2.69
N LEU A 52 -10.81 -20.25 -2.61
CA LEU A 52 -11.32 -19.75 -1.33
C LEU A 52 -11.91 -20.87 -0.47
N GLY A 53 -12.44 -21.92 -1.08
CA GLY A 53 -12.93 -23.10 -0.38
C GLY A 53 -11.79 -23.96 0.16
N GLU A 54 -10.81 -24.25 -0.70
CA GLU A 54 -9.65 -25.08 -0.35
C GLU A 54 -8.76 -24.42 0.72
N ALA A 55 -8.52 -23.10 0.63
CA ALA A 55 -7.75 -22.38 1.65
C ALA A 55 -8.48 -22.36 3.01
N ARG A 56 -9.82 -22.26 3.01
CA ARG A 56 -10.62 -22.30 4.22
C ARG A 56 -10.59 -23.67 4.88
N GLU A 57 -10.76 -24.74 4.09
CA GLU A 57 -10.67 -26.13 4.55
C GLU A 57 -9.28 -26.41 5.14
N ALA A 58 -8.22 -25.94 4.50
CA ALA A 58 -6.84 -26.13 4.96
C ALA A 58 -6.55 -25.52 6.35
N ILE A 59 -7.28 -24.48 6.75
CA ILE A 59 -7.09 -23.81 8.06
C ILE A 59 -8.22 -24.09 9.05
N GLU A 60 -9.23 -24.88 8.69
CA GLU A 60 -10.44 -25.08 9.50
C GLU A 60 -10.10 -25.59 10.91
N ASP A 61 -9.19 -26.57 10.99
CA ASP A 61 -8.76 -27.16 12.25
C ASP A 61 -7.91 -26.23 13.13
N CYS A 62 -7.40 -25.12 12.58
CA CYS A 62 -6.60 -24.17 13.36
C CYS A 62 -7.42 -23.49 14.47
N VAL A 63 -8.75 -23.48 14.36
CA VAL A 63 -9.67 -22.92 15.37
C VAL A 63 -9.65 -23.71 16.69
N MET A 64 -9.22 -24.98 16.65
CA MET A 64 -9.13 -25.84 17.83
C MET A 64 -7.89 -25.56 18.70
N LEU A 65 -6.95 -24.76 18.18
CA LEU A 65 -5.76 -24.34 18.89
C LEU A 65 -6.01 -23.06 19.71
N PRO A 66 -5.17 -22.76 20.72
CA PRO A 66 -5.20 -21.46 21.38
C PRO A 66 -5.14 -20.32 20.34
N PRO A 67 -5.87 -19.21 20.50
CA PRO A 67 -6.06 -18.22 19.42
C PRO A 67 -4.77 -17.74 18.75
N LYS A 68 -3.72 -17.50 19.55
CA LYS A 68 -2.42 -17.07 19.04
C LYS A 68 -1.70 -18.16 18.24
N GLU A 69 -1.77 -19.41 18.69
CA GLU A 69 -1.12 -20.54 18.02
C GLU A 69 -1.89 -20.95 16.76
N GLY A 70 -3.23 -20.94 16.83
CA GLY A 70 -4.11 -21.17 15.69
C GLY A 70 -3.87 -20.16 14.57
N TYR A 71 -3.76 -18.87 14.90
CA TYR A 71 -3.44 -17.84 13.91
C TYR A 71 -2.09 -18.07 13.22
N VAL A 72 -1.03 -18.30 14.02
CA VAL A 72 0.32 -18.55 13.45
C VAL A 72 0.32 -19.78 12.55
N ARG A 73 -0.30 -20.88 12.99
CA ARG A 73 -0.39 -22.10 12.17
C ARG A 73 -1.21 -21.89 10.90
N ALA A 74 -2.30 -21.13 10.97
CA ALA A 74 -3.11 -20.82 9.80
C ALA A 74 -2.31 -20.02 8.76
N ILE A 75 -1.55 -19.02 9.19
CA ILE A 75 -0.65 -18.26 8.31
C ILE A 75 0.40 -19.19 7.68
N ASP A 76 1.08 -20.03 8.47
CA ASP A 76 2.08 -20.98 7.95
C ASP A 76 1.49 -21.92 6.88
N ILE A 77 0.27 -22.42 7.09
CA ILE A 77 -0.42 -23.30 6.12
C ILE A 77 -0.76 -22.53 4.84
N LEU A 78 -1.30 -21.32 4.97
CA LEU A 78 -1.68 -20.49 3.84
C LEU A 78 -0.47 -20.12 2.99
N GLU A 79 0.63 -19.69 3.63
CA GLU A 79 1.87 -19.38 2.96
C GLU A 79 2.48 -20.62 2.27
N SER A 80 2.49 -21.77 2.95
CA SER A 80 3.11 -22.99 2.40
C SER A 80 2.32 -23.63 1.26
N GLN A 81 0.99 -23.57 1.28
CA GLN A 81 0.15 -24.28 0.30
C GLN A 81 -0.38 -23.38 -0.81
N PHE A 82 -0.57 -22.09 -0.52
CA PHE A 82 -1.22 -21.15 -1.44
C PHE A 82 -0.38 -19.89 -1.70
N GLY A 83 0.71 -19.69 -0.96
CA GLY A 83 1.59 -18.54 -1.14
C GLY A 83 2.50 -18.70 -2.35
N CYS A 84 2.50 -17.68 -3.23
CA CYS A 84 3.50 -17.53 -4.28
C CYS A 84 4.13 -16.13 -4.18
N PRO A 85 5.29 -15.99 -3.51
CA PRO A 85 5.93 -14.68 -3.31
C PRO A 85 6.28 -13.98 -4.63
N ASP A 86 6.63 -14.75 -5.67
CA ASP A 86 6.93 -14.20 -7.00
C ASP A 86 5.69 -13.56 -7.64
N ASP A 87 4.54 -14.24 -7.63
CA ASP A 87 3.28 -13.71 -8.18
C ASP A 87 2.84 -12.46 -7.40
N VAL A 88 2.94 -12.48 -6.07
CA VAL A 88 2.61 -11.32 -5.22
C VAL A 88 3.54 -10.15 -5.55
N ALA A 89 4.84 -10.42 -5.70
CA ALA A 89 5.81 -9.39 -6.06
C ALA A 89 5.53 -8.81 -7.45
N GLU A 90 5.22 -9.65 -8.44
CA GLU A 90 4.86 -9.23 -9.79
C GLU A 90 3.60 -8.36 -9.78
N CYS A 91 2.54 -8.78 -9.08
CA CYS A 91 1.32 -7.99 -8.93
C CYS A 91 1.61 -6.60 -8.34
N LEU A 92 2.40 -6.51 -7.26
CA LEU A 92 2.76 -5.22 -6.66
C LEU A 92 3.56 -4.33 -7.63
N LEU A 93 4.48 -4.92 -8.39
CA LEU A 93 5.28 -4.19 -9.39
C LEU A 93 4.41 -3.69 -10.56
N ASP A 94 3.47 -4.52 -11.02
CA ASP A 94 2.51 -4.18 -12.08
C ASP A 94 1.57 -3.06 -11.65
N GLU A 95 0.98 -3.16 -10.45
CA GLU A 95 0.08 -2.15 -9.90
C GLU A 95 0.74 -0.78 -9.77
N MET A 96 2.03 -0.75 -9.43
CA MET A 96 2.83 0.47 -9.40
C MET A 96 3.18 0.98 -10.80
N GLY A 97 3.57 0.10 -11.73
CA GLY A 97 4.17 0.46 -13.01
C GLY A 97 3.20 0.69 -14.17
N ASN A 98 2.09 -0.05 -14.22
CA ASN A 98 1.25 -0.19 -15.42
C ASN A 98 -0.15 0.44 -15.30
N GLY A 99 -0.40 1.22 -14.23
CA GLY A 99 -1.63 1.99 -14.11
C GLY A 99 -1.74 3.19 -15.06
N THR A 100 -2.90 3.84 -15.05
CA THR A 100 -3.17 5.02 -15.89
C THR A 100 -2.25 6.19 -15.56
N LYS A 101 -1.94 6.99 -16.59
CA LYS A 101 -1.20 8.25 -16.44
C LYS A 101 -2.06 9.26 -15.67
N ILE A 102 -1.48 9.83 -14.62
CA ILE A 102 -2.10 10.79 -13.73
C ILE A 102 -2.09 12.16 -14.39
N LYS A 103 -3.24 12.82 -14.38
CA LYS A 103 -3.39 14.19 -14.91
C LYS A 103 -2.77 15.20 -13.94
N PRO A 104 -2.26 16.34 -14.40
CA PRO A 104 -1.72 17.38 -13.52
C PRO A 104 -2.71 17.88 -12.45
N THR A 105 -4.01 17.84 -12.74
CA THR A 105 -5.08 18.26 -11.82
C THR A 105 -5.53 17.16 -10.87
N ASP A 106 -5.12 15.91 -11.09
CA ASP A 106 -5.54 14.75 -10.30
C ASP A 106 -4.62 14.53 -9.09
N ILE A 107 -4.73 15.43 -8.13
CA ILE A 107 -3.96 15.38 -6.87
C ILE A 107 -4.31 14.11 -6.08
N THR A 108 -5.57 13.66 -6.14
CA THR A 108 -6.03 12.46 -5.43
C THR A 108 -5.39 11.20 -6.00
N GLY A 109 -5.34 11.06 -7.34
CA GLY A 109 -4.64 9.99 -8.03
C GLY A 109 -3.16 9.97 -7.73
N LEU A 110 -2.51 11.14 -7.66
CA LEU A 110 -1.11 11.24 -7.25
C LEU A 110 -0.89 10.76 -5.80
N LYS A 111 -1.71 11.21 -4.85
CA LYS A 111 -1.65 10.73 -3.45
C LYS A 111 -1.87 9.23 -3.35
N LYS A 112 -2.77 8.66 -4.16
CA LYS A 112 -3.02 7.22 -4.21
C LYS A 112 -1.77 6.48 -4.70
N LEU A 113 -1.17 6.92 -5.80
CA LEU A 113 0.06 6.33 -6.33
C LEU A 113 1.19 6.37 -5.30
N VAL A 114 1.39 7.49 -4.61
CA VAL A 114 2.43 7.60 -3.57
C VAL A 114 2.22 6.58 -2.45
N ARG A 115 1.01 6.47 -1.90
CA ARG A 115 0.72 5.47 -0.87
C ARG A 115 0.94 4.04 -1.38
N GLN A 116 0.54 3.76 -2.62
CA GLN A 116 0.78 2.45 -3.23
C GLN A 116 2.27 2.15 -3.33
N VAL A 117 3.06 3.09 -3.87
CA VAL A 117 4.52 2.95 -4.01
C VAL A 117 5.21 2.73 -2.66
N VAL A 118 4.83 3.47 -1.62
CA VAL A 118 5.38 3.30 -0.27
C VAL A 118 5.00 1.94 0.33
N SER A 119 3.74 1.54 0.19
CA SER A 119 3.27 0.24 0.70
C SER A 119 3.98 -0.92 0.01
N SER A 120 4.12 -0.85 -1.32
CA SER A 120 4.82 -1.86 -2.10
C SER A 120 6.33 -1.87 -1.81
N GLU A 121 6.97 -0.72 -1.53
CA GLU A 121 8.38 -0.68 -1.08
C GLU A 121 8.57 -1.53 0.18
N ILE A 122 7.69 -1.35 1.17
CA ILE A 122 7.74 -2.09 2.43
C ILE A 122 7.56 -3.59 2.15
N SER A 123 6.46 -3.99 1.49
CA SER A 123 6.17 -5.40 1.23
C SER A 123 7.27 -6.08 0.41
N LEU A 124 7.74 -5.46 -0.67
CA LEU A 124 8.77 -6.04 -1.53
C LEU A 124 10.12 -6.13 -0.82
N THR A 125 10.45 -5.18 0.06
CA THR A 125 11.69 -5.24 0.85
C THR A 125 11.64 -6.37 1.88
N GLU A 126 10.53 -6.50 2.61
CA GLU A 126 10.34 -7.60 3.59
C GLU A 126 10.35 -8.98 2.92
N MET A 127 9.83 -9.08 1.68
CA MET A 127 9.88 -10.32 0.89
C MET A 127 11.23 -10.55 0.18
N GLY A 128 12.20 -9.62 0.26
CA GLY A 128 13.54 -9.76 -0.35
C GLY A 128 13.66 -9.37 -1.83
N TYR A 129 12.67 -8.68 -2.40
CA TYR A 129 12.61 -8.23 -3.80
C TYR A 129 13.15 -6.81 -4.02
N GLU A 130 14.10 -6.36 -3.19
CA GLU A 130 14.68 -5.01 -3.28
C GLU A 130 15.41 -4.76 -4.62
N SER A 131 15.98 -5.80 -5.22
CA SER A 131 16.61 -5.72 -6.54
C SER A 131 15.60 -5.37 -7.64
N SER A 132 14.39 -5.94 -7.57
CA SER A 132 13.28 -5.69 -8.50
C SER A 132 12.74 -4.25 -8.37
N LEU A 133 12.69 -3.70 -7.16
CA LEU A 133 12.38 -2.29 -6.93
C LEU A 133 13.39 -1.36 -7.60
N ASN A 134 14.68 -1.68 -7.46
CA ASN A 134 15.77 -0.88 -8.01
C ASN A 134 16.02 -1.14 -9.52
N CYS A 135 15.21 -1.98 -10.16
CA CYS A 135 15.30 -2.22 -11.58
C CYS A 135 14.89 -0.96 -12.37
N PRO A 136 15.66 -0.55 -13.40
CA PRO A 136 15.30 0.61 -14.22
C PRO A 136 13.90 0.52 -14.86
N THR A 137 13.40 -0.68 -15.14
CA THR A 137 12.07 -0.90 -15.71
C THR A 137 10.97 -0.49 -14.74
N THR A 138 11.07 -0.90 -13.47
CA THR A 138 10.14 -0.54 -12.38
C THR A 138 10.09 0.96 -12.17
N VAL A 139 11.26 1.60 -12.01
CA VAL A 139 11.40 3.05 -11.86
C VAL A 139 10.76 3.78 -13.06
N LYS A 140 11.05 3.32 -14.29
CA LYS A 140 10.50 3.91 -15.50
C LYS A 140 8.98 3.75 -15.60
N GLY A 141 8.43 2.62 -15.17
CA GLY A 141 6.98 2.36 -15.12
C GLY A 141 6.27 3.39 -14.25
N ILE A 142 6.72 3.55 -13.00
CA ILE A 142 6.15 4.53 -12.06
C ILE A 142 6.27 5.95 -12.61
N VAL A 143 7.44 6.34 -13.13
CA VAL A 143 7.66 7.69 -13.68
C VAL A 143 6.69 7.98 -14.84
N ARG A 144 6.43 7.00 -15.73
CA ARG A 144 5.49 7.18 -16.85
C ARG A 144 4.06 7.49 -16.41
N ARG A 145 3.68 7.11 -15.18
CA ARG A 145 2.37 7.41 -14.62
C ARG A 145 2.27 8.83 -14.07
N LEU A 146 3.38 9.49 -13.77
CA LEU A 146 3.37 10.85 -13.24
C LEU A 146 2.93 11.87 -14.31
N PRO A 147 2.45 13.06 -13.92
CA PRO A 147 2.24 14.17 -14.84
C PRO A 147 3.52 14.58 -15.58
N ASP A 148 3.41 15.07 -16.82
CA ASP A 148 4.58 15.39 -17.67
C ASP A 148 5.57 16.37 -17.05
N SER A 149 5.06 17.38 -16.33
CA SER A 149 5.90 18.34 -15.60
C SER A 149 6.76 17.66 -14.53
N MET A 150 6.24 16.63 -13.87
CA MET A 150 6.97 15.84 -12.89
C MET A 150 7.95 14.87 -13.55
N GLN A 151 7.58 14.29 -14.70
CA GLN A 151 8.50 13.44 -15.47
C GLN A 151 9.73 14.21 -15.92
N LEU A 152 9.54 15.44 -16.41
CA LEU A 152 10.65 16.32 -16.83
C LEU A 152 11.56 16.67 -15.66
N ARG A 153 11.00 17.12 -14.53
CA ARG A 153 11.78 17.40 -13.31
C ARG A 153 12.53 16.17 -12.81
N TRP A 154 11.90 14.99 -12.85
CA TRP A 154 12.57 13.75 -12.51
C TRP A 154 13.75 13.44 -13.43
N ALA A 155 13.59 13.65 -14.74
CA ALA A 155 14.68 13.46 -15.70
C ALA A 155 15.88 14.38 -15.41
N GLU A 156 15.64 15.63 -15.01
CA GLU A 156 16.69 16.57 -14.60
C GLU A 156 17.42 16.11 -13.32
N ILE A 157 16.66 15.67 -12.30
CA ILE A 157 17.22 15.10 -11.06
C ILE A 157 18.05 13.86 -11.38
N ALA A 158 17.52 12.98 -12.23
CA ALA A 158 18.20 11.76 -12.63
C ALA A 158 19.50 12.05 -13.39
N LEU A 159 19.48 13.01 -14.33
CA LEU A 159 20.67 13.42 -15.07
C LEU A 159 21.73 14.04 -14.14
N LYS A 160 21.31 14.86 -13.17
CA LYS A 160 22.20 15.43 -12.16
C LYS A 160 22.86 14.33 -11.33
N LYS A 161 22.08 13.38 -10.79
CA LYS A 161 22.59 12.26 -10.00
C LYS A 161 23.54 11.36 -10.78
N ARG A 162 23.24 11.12 -12.06
CA ARG A 162 24.13 10.37 -12.96
C ARG A 162 25.48 11.06 -13.14
N ARG A 163 25.51 12.39 -13.31
CA ARG A 163 26.77 13.16 -13.39
C ARG A 163 27.55 13.14 -12.09
N GLU A 164 26.85 13.08 -10.96
CA GLU A 164 27.44 12.91 -9.61
C GLU A 164 27.92 11.46 -9.35
N GLY A 165 27.78 10.54 -10.31
CA GLY A 165 28.17 9.12 -10.15
C GLY A 165 27.29 8.34 -9.17
N THR A 166 26.14 8.89 -8.77
CA THR A 166 25.23 8.26 -7.81
C THR A 166 24.23 7.36 -8.53
N LYS A 167 24.10 6.11 -8.08
CA LYS A 167 23.05 5.19 -8.56
C LYS A 167 21.68 5.74 -8.13
N LEU A 168 20.79 5.94 -9.09
CA LEU A 168 19.38 6.24 -8.81
C LEU A 168 18.72 4.97 -8.29
N LEU A 169 18.56 4.92 -6.97
CA LEU A 169 17.76 3.89 -6.31
C LEU A 169 16.27 4.25 -6.38
N PHE A 170 15.44 3.30 -6.00
CA PHE A 170 13.99 3.48 -5.88
C PHE A 170 13.63 4.55 -4.83
N ARG A 171 14.34 4.59 -3.71
CA ARG A 171 14.11 5.54 -2.59
C ARG A 171 14.01 7.02 -3.00
N PRO A 172 14.95 7.58 -3.80
CA PRO A 172 14.82 8.93 -4.36
C PRO A 172 13.52 9.16 -5.14
N LEU A 173 12.98 8.14 -5.82
CA LEU A 173 11.72 8.23 -6.55
C LEU A 173 10.53 8.29 -5.62
N VAL A 174 10.56 7.64 -4.46
CA VAL A 174 9.47 7.68 -3.47
C VAL A 174 9.32 9.07 -2.87
N ARG A 175 10.45 9.71 -2.51
CA ARG A 175 10.45 11.04 -1.89
C ARG A 175 10.02 12.17 -2.84
N PHE A 176 10.35 12.06 -4.12
CA PHE A 176 10.12 13.15 -5.08
C PHE A 176 8.63 13.53 -5.28
N PRO A 177 7.69 12.57 -5.45
CA PRO A 177 6.26 12.83 -5.46
C PRO A 177 5.71 13.34 -4.13
N GLU A 178 6.23 12.88 -2.99
CA GLU A 178 5.86 13.39 -1.66
C GLU A 178 6.21 14.89 -1.52
N GLU A 179 7.44 15.26 -1.86
CA GLU A 179 7.90 16.65 -1.88
C GLU A 179 7.10 17.52 -2.87
N SER A 180 6.76 16.94 -4.03
CA SER A 180 5.91 17.60 -5.03
C SER A 180 4.50 17.85 -4.50
N LEU A 181 3.90 16.90 -3.76
CA LEU A 181 2.60 17.06 -3.12
C LEU A 181 2.61 18.13 -2.03
N SER A 182 3.67 18.21 -1.23
CA SER A 182 3.86 19.31 -0.28
C SER A 182 3.90 20.65 -1.01
N THR A 183 4.64 20.72 -2.13
CA THR A 183 4.71 21.95 -2.97
C THR A 183 3.33 22.34 -3.52
N PHE A 184 2.49 21.39 -3.93
CA PHE A 184 1.10 21.67 -4.35
C PHE A 184 0.21 22.15 -3.20
N SER A 185 0.50 21.73 -1.96
CA SER A 185 -0.21 22.20 -0.76
C SER A 185 0.21 23.60 -0.33
N TYR A 186 1.43 24.04 -0.66
CA TYR A 186 1.87 25.41 -0.46
C TYR A 186 1.38 26.27 -1.63
N CYS A 187 0.41 27.14 -1.34
CA CYS A 187 -0.54 27.84 -2.22
C CYS A 187 -0.01 28.73 -3.37
N TYR A 188 1.16 28.48 -3.96
CA TYR A 188 1.66 29.27 -5.10
C TYR A 188 1.11 28.81 -6.47
N GLY A 189 0.28 27.76 -6.52
CA GLY A 189 -0.26 27.17 -7.76
C GLY A 189 -1.77 27.30 -7.99
N GLN A 190 -2.54 27.89 -7.07
CA GLN A 190 -3.98 28.17 -7.28
C GLN A 190 -4.18 29.49 -8.01
N GLY A 191 -3.74 29.56 -9.26
CA GLY A 191 -3.94 30.72 -10.11
C GLY A 191 -3.93 30.28 -11.56
N ASN A 192 -5.05 29.70 -12.02
CA ASN A 192 -5.55 29.77 -13.40
C ASN A 192 -6.75 28.83 -13.58
N SER A 193 -7.93 29.26 -13.09
CA SER A 193 -9.21 28.72 -13.58
C SER A 193 -10.29 29.80 -13.78
N ALA A 194 -9.94 31.09 -13.76
CA ALA A 194 -10.92 32.17 -13.85
C ALA A 194 -10.51 33.34 -14.77
N ILE A 195 -9.64 33.13 -15.77
CA ILE A 195 -9.35 34.14 -16.81
C ILE A 195 -9.61 33.51 -18.19
N SER A 196 -10.86 33.22 -18.46
CA SER A 196 -11.37 33.01 -19.82
C SER A 196 -12.85 33.33 -19.90
N LYS A 197 -13.22 34.49 -19.32
CA LYS A 197 -14.58 35.04 -19.46
C LYS A 197 -14.59 36.56 -19.46
N TRP A 198 -13.82 37.16 -20.36
CA TRP A 198 -14.08 38.52 -20.87
C TRP A 198 -13.77 38.51 -22.36
N LYS A 199 -14.79 38.13 -23.13
CA LYS A 199 -14.98 38.39 -24.54
C LYS A 199 -16.42 38.90 -24.54
N GLY A 200 -16.66 40.20 -24.53
CA GLY A 200 -16.22 41.17 -25.53
C GLY A 200 -17.50 41.58 -26.22
N ASP A 201 -18.28 42.43 -25.54
CA ASP A 201 -19.44 43.11 -26.11
C ASP A 201 -19.05 44.59 -26.21
N GLU A 202 -18.43 44.95 -27.32
CA GLU A 202 -18.38 46.32 -27.84
C GLU A 202 -19.02 46.30 -29.22
N ASP A 203 -19.95 47.26 -29.40
CA ASP A 203 -20.79 47.65 -30.54
C ASP A 203 -22.05 46.83 -30.87
#